data_AF-A0A933BWE8-F1
#
_entry.id   AF-A0A933BWE8-F1
#
_cell.length_a   1.000
_cell.length_b   1.000
_cell.length_c   1.000
_cell.angle_alpha   90.00
_cell.angle_beta   90.00
_cell.angle_gamma   90.00
#
_symmetry.space_group_name_H-M   'P 1'
#
loop_
_entity.id
_entity.type
_entity.pdbx_description
1 polymer ?
#
loop_
_entity_poly.entity_id
_entity_poly.type
_entity_poly.pdbx_seq_one_letter_code
_entity_poly.pdbx_strand_id
1 'polypeptide(L)'
;MRPPSTRVTLLPAALLLLAAAPARAQEEPEFDDDVLEITAPVLDRFQKALAAEQAERRRADAKLDSLERALEPRFTRYQDCLEDVTQSDRYMSLNDRRNEAYDRGNTELAERLEKQMDAMVNSRCGADPGEELERELERLYAGLDSAATRAGGFRGPQYGVLRERVIAYLRVRSCDPRVTAVAQIREQAWPYLFAAREMEVLHARYAKLAELLKEELEAQELEFCG
;
A
#
# COMPACT_ATOMS: atom_id res chain seq x y z
N MET A 1 5.30 -82.92 40.39
CA MET A 1 5.46 -82.69 38.94
C MET A 1 4.82 -81.35 38.59
N ARG A 2 5.57 -80.43 37.97
CA ARG A 2 5.12 -79.18 37.28
C ARG A 2 5.46 -79.36 35.78
N PRO A 3 4.99 -78.56 34.80
CA PRO A 3 3.95 -77.50 34.71
C PRO A 3 3.05 -77.76 33.43
N PRO A 4 2.47 -76.81 32.62
CA PRO A 4 2.28 -75.34 32.68
C PRO A 4 0.83 -74.83 32.45
N SER A 5 0.41 -73.73 33.07
CA SER A 5 0.36 -72.32 32.57
C SER A 5 -0.49 -72.07 31.32
N THR A 6 -1.64 -71.38 31.48
CA THR A 6 -1.99 -70.20 30.65
C THR A 6 -3.03 -69.33 31.36
N ARG A 7 -2.75 -68.03 31.48
CA ARG A 7 -3.65 -66.97 31.95
C ARG A 7 -4.48 -66.46 30.77
N VAL A 8 -5.74 -66.06 31.00
CA VAL A 8 -6.32 -64.86 30.36
C VAL A 8 -7.28 -64.19 31.35
N THR A 9 -7.02 -62.91 31.57
CA THR A 9 -7.79 -61.94 32.37
C THR A 9 -8.73 -61.19 31.43
N LEU A 10 -10.00 -60.97 31.79
CA LEU A 10 -10.82 -59.90 31.23
C LEU A 10 -11.61 -59.22 32.36
N LEU A 11 -11.20 -57.97 32.64
CA LEU A 11 -11.88 -56.99 33.50
C LEU A 11 -13.06 -56.34 32.75
N PRO A 12 -14.02 -55.72 33.46
CA PRO A 12 -15.29 -55.25 32.92
C PRO A 12 -15.18 -53.89 32.22
N ALA A 13 -16.06 -53.68 31.24
CA ALA A 13 -16.22 -52.43 30.52
C ALA A 13 -16.81 -51.34 31.45
N ALA A 14 -16.00 -50.33 31.79
CA ALA A 14 -16.47 -49.08 32.38
C ALA A 14 -16.83 -48.10 31.26
N LEU A 15 -18.11 -47.72 31.17
CA LEU A 15 -18.59 -46.61 30.36
C LEU A 15 -17.92 -45.30 30.83
N LEU A 16 -17.09 -44.71 29.98
CA LEU A 16 -16.63 -43.32 30.10
C LEU A 16 -17.72 -42.40 29.54
N LEU A 17 -18.44 -41.70 30.42
CA LEU A 17 -19.18 -40.49 30.06
C LEU A 17 -18.15 -39.40 29.70
N LEU A 18 -18.01 -39.11 28.41
CA LEU A 18 -17.39 -37.87 27.95
C LEU A 18 -18.33 -36.71 28.27
N ALA A 19 -18.00 -35.93 29.30
CA ALA A 19 -18.55 -34.60 29.48
C ALA A 19 -17.99 -33.70 28.36
N ALA A 20 -18.85 -33.32 27.41
CA ALA A 20 -18.54 -32.28 26.43
C ALA A 20 -18.29 -30.96 27.18
N ALA A 21 -17.07 -30.45 27.11
CA ALA A 21 -16.78 -29.09 27.55
C ALA A 21 -17.63 -28.10 26.74
N PRO A 22 -18.16 -27.03 27.35
CA PRO A 22 -18.88 -26.02 26.61
C PRO A 22 -17.90 -25.34 25.65
N ALA A 23 -18.20 -25.42 24.35
CA ALA A 23 -17.59 -24.56 23.36
C ALA A 23 -17.89 -23.11 23.80
N ARG A 24 -16.87 -22.39 24.26
CA ARG A 24 -16.97 -20.95 24.50
C ARG A 24 -17.37 -20.34 23.16
N ALA A 25 -18.56 -19.74 23.12
CA ALA A 25 -18.95 -18.86 22.05
C ALA A 25 -17.83 -17.84 21.87
N GLN A 26 -17.11 -17.92 20.75
CA GLN A 26 -16.25 -16.83 20.31
C GLN A 26 -17.21 -15.67 20.07
N GLU A 27 -17.14 -14.62 20.90
CA GLU A 27 -17.76 -13.34 20.58
C GLU A 27 -17.31 -12.98 19.17
N GLU A 28 -18.26 -12.93 18.24
CA GLU A 28 -17.99 -12.44 16.91
C GLU A 28 -17.45 -11.01 17.06
N PRO A 29 -16.29 -10.68 16.47
CA PRO A 29 -15.76 -9.33 16.55
C PRO A 29 -16.81 -8.35 16.02
N GLU A 30 -17.27 -7.44 16.88
CA GLU A 30 -18.21 -6.38 16.53
C GLU A 30 -17.46 -5.38 15.66
N PHE A 31 -17.61 -5.51 14.35
CA PHE A 31 -16.97 -4.65 13.37
C PHE A 31 -17.72 -3.33 13.28
N ASP A 32 -17.16 -2.28 13.87
CA ASP A 32 -17.53 -0.89 13.62
C ASP A 32 -16.90 -0.44 12.27
N ASP A 33 -17.47 0.58 11.65
CA ASP A 33 -16.91 1.26 10.48
C ASP A 33 -15.51 1.87 10.76
N ASP A 34 -15.22 2.18 12.03
CA ASP A 34 -14.02 2.89 12.49
C ASP A 34 -13.10 2.05 13.39
N VAL A 35 -13.53 0.86 13.87
CA VAL A 35 -12.72 0.01 14.77
C VAL A 35 -12.75 -1.45 14.33
N LEU A 36 -11.59 -1.95 13.89
CA LEU A 36 -11.35 -3.35 13.56
C LEU A 36 -10.37 -3.97 14.54
N GLU A 37 -10.86 -4.92 15.33
CA GLU A 37 -9.98 -5.78 16.13
C GLU A 37 -9.09 -6.64 15.22
N ILE A 38 -7.79 -6.67 15.51
CA ILE A 38 -6.83 -7.49 14.76
C ILE A 38 -6.91 -8.94 15.23
N THR A 39 -7.71 -9.72 14.51
CA THR A 39 -7.86 -11.16 14.72
C THR A 39 -7.23 -11.94 13.56
N ALA A 40 -7.05 -13.26 13.74
CA ALA A 40 -6.53 -14.13 12.68
C ALA A 40 -7.36 -14.06 11.38
N PRO A 41 -8.70 -14.19 11.42
CA PRO A 41 -9.52 -14.04 10.21
C PRO A 41 -9.42 -12.65 9.56
N VAL A 42 -9.30 -11.59 10.36
CA VAL A 42 -9.13 -10.23 9.84
C VAL A 42 -7.81 -10.10 9.09
N LEU A 43 -6.70 -10.60 9.66
CA LEU A 43 -5.41 -10.57 8.98
C LEU A 43 -5.34 -11.47 7.75
N ASP A 44 -6.06 -12.59 7.73
CA ASP A 44 -6.11 -13.45 6.54
C ASP A 44 -6.82 -12.73 5.37
N ARG A 45 -7.94 -12.03 5.65
CA ARG A 45 -8.61 -11.16 4.68
C ARG A 45 -7.71 -9.98 4.26
N PHE A 46 -6.99 -9.40 5.20
CA PHE A 46 -6.08 -8.27 4.95
C PHE A 46 -4.91 -8.68 4.05
N GLN A 47 -4.31 -9.85 4.27
CA GLN A 47 -3.28 -10.41 3.39
C GLN A 47 -3.82 -10.65 1.97
N LYS A 48 -5.06 -11.10 1.84
CA LYS A 48 -5.73 -11.23 0.54
C LYS A 48 -5.95 -9.87 -0.14
N ALA A 49 -6.33 -8.84 0.62
CA ALA A 49 -6.45 -7.47 0.13
C ALA A 49 -5.12 -6.94 -0.41
N LEU A 50 -4.05 -7.05 0.39
CA LEU A 50 -2.68 -6.66 -0.01
C LEU A 50 -2.21 -7.40 -1.26
N ALA A 51 -2.42 -8.71 -1.34
CA ALA A 51 -2.03 -9.50 -2.51
C ALA A 51 -2.79 -9.08 -3.78
N ALA A 52 -4.06 -8.68 -3.64
CA ALA A 52 -4.85 -8.16 -4.76
C ALA A 52 -4.37 -6.77 -5.19
N GLU A 53 -4.05 -5.89 -4.25
CA GLU A 53 -3.45 -4.58 -4.54
C GLU A 53 -2.15 -4.74 -5.31
N GLN A 54 -1.22 -5.57 -4.82
CA GLN A 54 0.06 -5.83 -5.49
C GLN A 54 -0.12 -6.42 -6.89
N ALA A 55 -1.12 -7.31 -7.07
CA ALA A 55 -1.41 -7.87 -8.37
C ALA A 55 -1.93 -6.80 -9.36
N GLU A 56 -2.74 -5.86 -8.88
CA GLU A 56 -3.23 -4.76 -9.70
C GLU A 56 -2.14 -3.71 -9.97
N ARG A 57 -1.27 -3.44 -8.99
CA ARG A 57 -0.08 -2.59 -9.16
C ARG A 57 0.82 -3.13 -10.27
N ARG A 58 1.20 -4.42 -10.22
CA ARG A 58 1.99 -5.06 -11.29
C ARG A 58 1.34 -4.96 -12.67
N ARG A 59 0.00 -5.00 -12.75
CA ARG A 59 -0.72 -4.82 -14.01
C ARG A 59 -0.71 -3.37 -14.47
N ALA A 60 -0.84 -2.41 -13.54
CA ALA A 60 -0.70 -1.00 -13.82
C ALA A 60 0.71 -0.68 -14.33
N ASP A 61 1.75 -1.16 -13.64
CA ASP A 61 3.15 -0.99 -14.02
C ASP A 61 3.42 -1.55 -15.42
N ALA A 62 2.96 -2.78 -15.71
CA ALA A 62 3.14 -3.37 -17.04
C ALA A 62 2.43 -2.57 -18.17
N LYS A 63 1.29 -1.93 -17.86
CA LYS A 63 0.60 -1.04 -18.81
C LYS A 63 1.35 0.29 -18.95
N LEU A 64 1.87 0.84 -17.87
CA LEU A 64 2.70 2.03 -17.87
C LEU A 64 3.95 1.83 -18.73
N ASP A 65 4.69 0.74 -18.51
CA ASP A 65 5.87 0.38 -19.32
C ASP A 65 5.53 0.29 -20.82
N SER A 66 4.33 -0.21 -21.15
CA SER A 66 3.88 -0.28 -22.54
C SER A 66 3.49 1.08 -23.09
N LEU A 67 2.88 1.94 -22.28
CA LEU A 67 2.48 3.30 -22.65
C LEU A 67 3.69 4.18 -22.87
N GLU A 68 4.66 4.17 -21.95
CA GLU A 68 5.92 4.91 -22.08
C GLU A 68 6.64 4.54 -23.37
N ARG A 69 6.82 3.24 -23.66
CA ARG A 69 7.41 2.78 -24.92
C ARG A 69 6.63 3.23 -26.17
N ALA A 70 5.31 3.33 -26.08
CA ALA A 70 4.48 3.79 -27.19
C ALA A 70 4.56 5.32 -27.38
N LEU A 71 4.73 6.06 -26.29
CA LEU A 71 4.84 7.52 -26.29
C LEU A 71 6.26 8.02 -26.56
N GLU A 72 7.30 7.20 -26.34
CA GLU A 72 8.71 7.58 -26.49
C GLU A 72 9.00 8.35 -27.80
N PRO A 73 8.59 7.88 -29.00
CA PRO A 73 8.87 8.62 -30.24
C PRO A 73 8.09 9.94 -30.37
N ARG A 74 6.98 10.09 -29.62
CA ARG A 74 6.24 11.35 -29.53
C ARG A 74 6.94 12.30 -28.57
N PHE A 75 7.44 11.81 -27.43
CA PHE A 75 8.25 12.60 -26.50
C PHE A 75 9.48 13.18 -27.20
N THR A 76 10.26 12.36 -27.92
CA THR A 76 11.45 12.84 -28.63
C THR A 76 11.09 13.96 -29.62
N ARG A 77 10.08 13.75 -30.47
CA ARG A 77 9.66 14.77 -31.46
C ARG A 77 9.11 16.04 -30.83
N TYR A 78 8.38 15.90 -29.72
CA TYR A 78 7.85 17.04 -28.98
C TYR A 78 8.99 17.84 -28.35
N GLN A 79 9.98 17.17 -27.73
CA GLN A 79 11.16 17.82 -27.14
C GLN A 79 12.00 18.54 -28.20
N ASP A 80 12.31 17.89 -29.32
CA ASP A 80 13.04 18.51 -30.43
C ASP A 80 12.32 19.77 -30.95
N CYS A 81 11.00 19.70 -31.10
CA CYS A 81 10.19 20.86 -31.51
C CYS A 81 10.16 21.95 -30.44
N LEU A 82 10.04 21.57 -29.17
CA LEU A 82 10.01 22.51 -28.05
C LEU A 82 11.33 23.28 -27.98
N GLU A 83 12.46 22.62 -28.17
CA GLU A 83 13.77 23.27 -28.25
C GLU A 83 13.81 24.31 -29.38
N ASP A 84 13.39 23.95 -30.60
CA ASP A 84 13.32 24.88 -31.74
C ASP A 84 12.40 26.09 -31.47
N VAL A 85 11.20 25.83 -30.93
CA VAL A 85 10.22 26.90 -30.63
C VAL A 85 10.73 27.83 -29.55
N THR A 86 11.30 27.28 -28.47
CA THR A 86 11.77 28.06 -27.31
C THR A 86 13.00 28.90 -27.61
N GLN A 87 13.80 28.49 -28.60
CA GLN A 87 14.94 29.26 -29.11
C GLN A 87 14.55 30.34 -30.14
N SER A 88 13.28 30.39 -30.56
CA SER A 88 12.84 31.41 -31.53
C SER A 88 12.80 32.81 -30.90
N ASP A 89 13.21 33.83 -31.67
CA ASP A 89 13.18 35.25 -31.25
C ASP A 89 11.81 35.67 -30.70
N ARG A 90 10.74 35.13 -31.30
CA ARG A 90 9.37 35.44 -30.89
C ARG A 90 9.04 34.86 -29.51
N TYR A 91 9.44 33.62 -29.24
CA TYR A 91 9.22 32.99 -27.95
C TYR A 91 10.05 33.69 -26.86
N MET A 92 11.33 33.94 -27.13
CA MET A 92 12.22 34.67 -26.21
C MET A 92 11.67 36.06 -25.86
N SER A 93 11.19 36.81 -26.86
CA SER A 93 10.59 38.13 -26.62
C SER A 93 9.33 38.07 -25.74
N LEU A 94 8.48 37.04 -25.90
CA LEU A 94 7.33 36.85 -25.02
C LEU A 94 7.76 36.49 -23.61
N ASN A 95 8.76 35.63 -23.47
CA ASN A 95 9.33 35.22 -22.19
C ASN A 95 9.95 36.39 -21.42
N ASP A 96 10.70 37.26 -22.10
CA ASP A 96 11.30 38.46 -21.48
C ASP A 96 10.20 39.41 -20.98
N ARG A 97 9.19 39.67 -21.81
CA ARG A 97 8.04 40.50 -21.42
C ARG A 97 7.25 39.91 -20.26
N ARG A 98 7.16 38.58 -20.17
CA ARG A 98 6.51 37.87 -19.08
C ARG A 98 7.29 38.07 -17.78
N ASN A 99 8.61 37.89 -17.83
CA ASN A 99 9.47 38.08 -16.66
C ASN A 99 9.44 39.54 -16.17
N GLU A 100 9.51 40.51 -17.10
CA GLU A 100 9.34 41.93 -16.75
C GLU A 100 7.96 42.25 -16.13
N ALA A 101 6.90 41.55 -16.56
CA ALA A 101 5.58 41.71 -15.97
C ALA A 101 5.57 41.18 -14.52
N TYR A 102 6.20 40.04 -14.25
CA TYR A 102 6.38 39.52 -12.89
C TYR A 102 7.21 40.48 -12.02
N ASP A 103 8.33 40.99 -12.52
CA ASP A 103 9.19 41.93 -11.79
C ASP A 103 8.47 43.23 -11.40
N ARG A 104 7.49 43.64 -12.21
CA ARG A 104 6.64 44.82 -11.95
C ARG A 104 5.37 44.49 -11.14
N GLY A 105 5.19 43.25 -10.72
CA GLY A 105 4.00 42.80 -9.97
C GLY A 105 2.71 42.71 -10.80
N ASN A 106 2.81 42.69 -12.13
CA ASN A 106 1.66 42.56 -13.03
C ASN A 106 1.40 41.10 -13.42
N THR A 107 0.82 40.35 -12.50
CA THR A 107 0.54 38.92 -12.65
C THR A 107 -0.43 38.63 -13.80
N GLU A 108 -1.47 39.44 -13.98
CA GLU A 108 -2.45 39.23 -15.06
C GLU A 108 -1.82 39.34 -16.47
N LEU A 109 -0.89 40.28 -16.67
CA LEU A 109 -0.14 40.37 -17.92
C LEU A 109 0.79 39.17 -18.10
N ALA A 110 1.47 38.75 -17.04
CA ALA A 110 2.38 37.60 -17.09
C ALA A 110 1.62 36.31 -17.49
N GLU A 111 0.48 36.02 -16.86
CA GLU A 111 -0.37 34.87 -17.18
C GLU A 111 -0.89 34.90 -18.62
N ARG A 112 -1.24 36.09 -19.13
CA ARG A 112 -1.65 36.23 -20.55
C ARG A 112 -0.51 35.94 -21.52
N LEU A 113 0.72 36.37 -21.20
CA LEU A 113 1.90 36.12 -22.02
C LEU A 113 2.28 34.64 -21.98
N GLU A 114 2.19 34.00 -20.82
CA GLU A 114 2.38 32.56 -20.64
C GLU A 114 1.39 31.76 -21.50
N LYS A 115 0.09 32.08 -21.45
CA LYS A 115 -0.91 31.44 -22.34
C LYS A 115 -0.61 31.63 -23.84
N GLN A 116 0.01 32.74 -24.23
CA GLN A 116 0.42 32.95 -25.63
C GLN A 116 1.62 32.09 -26.00
N MET A 117 2.55 31.89 -25.08
CA MET A 117 3.70 30.98 -25.25
C MET A 117 3.20 29.53 -25.36
N ASP A 118 2.30 29.10 -24.47
CA ASP A 118 1.70 27.75 -24.52
C ASP A 118 0.93 27.52 -25.81
N ALA A 119 0.12 28.49 -26.24
CA ALA A 119 -0.61 28.40 -27.51
C ALA A 119 0.35 28.29 -28.71
N MET A 120 1.50 28.97 -28.64
CA MET A 120 2.53 28.86 -29.68
C MET A 120 3.14 27.47 -29.72
N VAL A 121 3.56 26.93 -28.57
CA VAL A 121 4.09 25.57 -28.44
C VAL A 121 3.08 24.55 -28.94
N ASN A 122 1.84 24.60 -28.43
CA ASN A 122 0.76 23.68 -28.83
C ASN A 122 0.46 23.75 -30.34
N SER A 123 0.49 24.93 -30.94
CA SER A 123 0.25 25.09 -32.39
C SER A 123 1.37 24.49 -33.25
N ARG A 124 2.59 24.41 -32.73
CA ARG A 124 3.80 23.99 -33.45
C ARG A 124 4.15 22.53 -33.19
N CYS A 125 4.16 22.15 -31.92
CA CYS A 125 4.62 20.85 -31.44
C CYS A 125 3.48 19.87 -31.19
N GLY A 126 2.23 20.34 -31.24
CA GLY A 126 1.05 19.54 -30.93
C GLY A 126 0.83 19.39 -29.43
N ALA A 127 -0.02 18.44 -29.05
CA ALA A 127 -0.33 18.16 -27.65
C ALA A 127 0.86 17.49 -26.95
N ASP A 128 1.14 17.92 -25.72
CA ASP A 128 2.18 17.36 -24.89
C ASP A 128 1.87 15.88 -24.55
N PRO A 129 2.73 14.92 -24.95
CA PRO A 129 2.57 13.52 -24.55
C PRO A 129 2.66 13.31 -23.03
N GLY A 130 3.25 14.24 -22.27
CA GLY A 130 3.26 14.27 -20.82
C GLY A 130 1.86 14.34 -20.21
N GLU A 131 0.98 15.20 -20.74
CA GLU A 131 -0.41 15.30 -20.27
C GLU A 131 -1.23 14.02 -20.53
N GLU A 132 -0.90 13.27 -21.59
CA GLU A 132 -1.51 11.97 -21.86
C GLU A 132 -1.01 10.93 -20.84
N LEU A 133 0.30 10.90 -20.60
CA LEU A 133 0.93 10.00 -19.63
C LEU A 133 0.39 10.25 -18.21
N GLU A 134 0.30 11.50 -17.76
CA GLU A 134 -0.21 11.87 -16.43
C GLU A 134 -1.67 11.43 -16.21
N ARG A 135 -2.54 11.65 -17.19
CA ARG A 135 -3.95 11.21 -17.11
C ARG A 135 -4.09 9.70 -17.07
N GLU A 136 -3.27 8.98 -17.84
CA GLU A 136 -3.29 7.52 -17.82
C GLU A 136 -2.66 6.96 -16.53
N LEU A 137 -1.62 7.60 -15.99
CA LEU A 137 -1.08 7.28 -14.67
C LEU A 137 -2.17 7.36 -13.58
N GLU A 138 -2.89 8.48 -13.52
CA GLU A 138 -4.00 8.65 -12.57
C GLU A 138 -5.05 7.54 -12.73
N ARG A 139 -5.43 7.23 -13.97
CA ARG A 139 -6.39 6.15 -14.28
C ARG A 139 -5.89 4.77 -13.86
N LEU A 140 -4.61 4.45 -14.14
CA LEU A 140 -4.01 3.15 -13.86
C LEU A 140 -3.94 2.88 -12.36
N TYR A 141 -3.64 3.90 -11.56
CA TYR A 141 -3.47 3.76 -10.11
C TYR A 141 -4.74 4.06 -9.29
N ALA A 142 -5.74 4.75 -9.83
CA ALA A 142 -7.01 5.06 -9.15
C ALA A 142 -7.77 3.81 -8.63
N GLY A 143 -7.49 2.62 -9.19
CA GLY A 143 -8.18 1.38 -8.86
C GLY A 143 -7.53 0.51 -7.77
N LEU A 144 -6.33 0.84 -7.30
CA LEU A 144 -5.56 -0.06 -6.43
C LEU A 144 -6.26 -0.35 -5.10
N ASP A 145 -6.64 0.69 -4.36
CA ASP A 145 -7.36 0.54 -3.08
C ASP A 145 -8.73 -0.10 -3.26
N SER A 146 -9.38 0.15 -4.41
CA SER A 146 -10.64 -0.50 -4.79
C SER A 146 -10.48 -2.00 -5.05
N ALA A 147 -9.32 -2.44 -5.54
CA ALA A 147 -9.00 -3.86 -5.71
C ALA A 147 -8.76 -4.53 -4.34
N ALA A 148 -8.02 -3.86 -3.47
CA ALA A 148 -7.71 -4.34 -2.12
C ALA A 148 -8.96 -4.51 -1.26
N THR A 149 -9.75 -3.44 -1.13
CA THR A 149 -10.99 -3.40 -0.34
C THR A 149 -11.99 -4.46 -0.82
N ARG A 150 -12.17 -4.61 -2.14
CA ARG A 150 -13.05 -5.64 -2.72
C ARG A 150 -12.57 -7.07 -2.43
N ALA A 151 -11.26 -7.32 -2.54
CA ALA A 151 -10.71 -8.66 -2.35
C ALA A 151 -10.75 -9.13 -0.89
N GLY A 152 -10.50 -8.20 0.05
CA GLY A 152 -10.55 -8.43 1.49
C GLY A 152 -11.94 -8.28 2.11
N GLY A 153 -12.90 -7.68 1.40
CA GLY A 153 -14.22 -7.38 1.94
C GLY A 153 -14.21 -6.29 3.02
N PHE A 154 -13.34 -5.29 2.85
CA PHE A 154 -13.23 -4.14 3.74
C PHE A 154 -13.89 -2.90 3.14
N ARG A 155 -14.33 -1.98 4.00
CA ARG A 155 -14.56 -0.60 3.59
C ARG A 155 -13.21 0.13 3.41
N GLY A 156 -13.21 1.24 2.68
CA GLY A 156 -12.01 2.06 2.47
C GLY A 156 -11.32 2.48 3.78
N PRO A 157 -12.03 3.12 4.74
CA PRO A 157 -11.46 3.52 6.02
C PRO A 157 -10.88 2.34 6.82
N GLN A 158 -11.62 1.23 6.85
CA GLN A 158 -11.20 -0.02 7.50
C GLN A 158 -9.89 -0.58 6.94
N TYR A 159 -9.73 -0.58 5.62
CA TYR A 159 -8.49 -1.01 4.98
C TYR A 159 -7.32 -0.09 5.33
N GLY A 160 -7.54 1.23 5.27
CA GLY A 160 -6.53 2.24 5.62
C GLY A 160 -6.03 2.09 7.07
N VAL A 161 -6.95 2.04 8.04
CA VAL A 161 -6.62 1.87 9.46
C VAL A 161 -5.86 0.55 9.70
N LEU A 162 -6.29 -0.56 9.09
CA LEU A 162 -5.57 -1.83 9.21
C LEU A 162 -4.16 -1.75 8.61
N ARG A 163 -4.00 -1.10 7.45
CA ARG A 163 -2.70 -0.91 6.80
C ARG A 163 -1.75 -0.10 7.66
N GLU A 164 -2.19 1.05 8.18
CA GLU A 164 -1.40 1.89 9.07
C GLU A 164 -0.97 1.14 10.33
N ARG A 165 -1.91 0.46 11.01
CA ARG A 165 -1.62 -0.31 12.22
C ARG A 165 -0.61 -1.44 11.95
N VAL A 166 -0.77 -2.18 10.85
CA VAL A 166 0.14 -3.27 10.49
C VAL A 166 1.51 -2.73 10.10
N ILE A 167 1.62 -1.66 9.31
CA ILE A 167 2.90 -1.04 8.94
C ILE A 167 3.64 -0.56 10.20
N ALA A 168 2.95 0.12 11.11
CA ALA A 168 3.56 0.55 12.38
C ALA A 168 4.14 -0.66 13.14
N TYR A 169 3.39 -1.76 13.24
CA TYR A 169 3.86 -3.00 13.88
C TYR A 169 5.11 -3.57 13.19
N LEU A 170 5.13 -3.62 11.86
CA LEU A 170 6.26 -4.16 11.10
C LEU A 170 7.53 -3.32 11.24
N ARG A 171 7.40 -1.99 11.18
CA ARG A 171 8.52 -1.04 11.31
C ARG A 171 9.24 -1.15 12.64
N VAL A 172 8.50 -1.23 13.75
CA VAL A 172 9.12 -1.38 15.08
C VAL A 172 9.94 -2.66 15.18
N ARG A 173 9.49 -3.74 14.51
CA ARG A 173 10.21 -5.00 14.49
C ARG A 173 11.41 -5.01 13.56
N SER A 174 11.43 -4.19 12.51
CA SER A 174 12.60 -4.08 11.61
C SER A 174 13.75 -3.26 12.23
N CYS A 175 13.47 -2.22 13.02
CA CYS A 175 14.54 -1.42 13.66
C CYS A 175 15.24 -2.09 14.86
N ASP A 176 14.67 -3.12 15.51
CA ASP A 176 15.40 -3.92 16.53
C ASP A 176 15.06 -5.43 16.47
N PRO A 177 15.89 -6.23 15.77
CA PRO A 177 15.69 -7.67 15.63
C PRO A 177 16.03 -8.48 16.89
N ARG A 178 16.63 -7.87 17.94
CA ARG A 178 16.93 -8.53 19.23
C ARG A 178 15.83 -8.33 20.26
N VAL A 179 14.85 -7.47 19.98
CA VAL A 179 13.66 -7.33 20.82
C VAL A 179 12.79 -8.57 20.61
N THR A 180 12.67 -9.39 21.66
CA THR A 180 11.49 -10.23 21.81
C THR A 180 10.30 -9.28 21.94
N ALA A 181 9.65 -9.00 20.80
CA ALA A 181 8.60 -8.01 20.60
C ALA A 181 7.61 -7.88 21.77
N VAL A 182 7.32 -8.95 22.50
CA VAL A 182 6.36 -8.93 23.60
C VAL A 182 6.79 -8.11 24.84
N ALA A 183 8.08 -8.05 25.17
CA ALA A 183 8.53 -7.47 26.45
C ALA A 183 8.76 -5.95 26.39
N GLN A 184 9.40 -5.45 25.34
CA GLN A 184 9.75 -4.02 25.21
C GLN A 184 8.62 -3.20 24.55
N ILE A 185 7.81 -3.81 23.68
CA ILE A 185 6.57 -3.19 23.17
C ILE A 185 5.55 -2.99 24.31
N ARG A 186 5.61 -3.78 25.39
CA ARG A 186 4.79 -3.52 26.59
C ARG A 186 5.24 -2.29 27.39
N GLU A 187 6.51 -1.89 27.30
CA GLU A 187 7.08 -0.81 28.13
C GLU A 187 7.15 0.53 27.40
N GLN A 188 7.34 0.53 26.08
CA GLN A 188 7.38 1.75 25.26
C GLN A 188 6.00 2.02 24.65
N ALA A 189 5.12 2.73 25.38
CA ALA A 189 3.89 3.40 24.90
C ALA A 189 2.80 2.59 24.14
N TRP A 190 3.00 1.30 23.84
CA TRP A 190 2.14 0.50 22.96
C TRP A 190 1.06 -0.40 23.60
N PRO A 191 0.97 -0.62 24.94
CA PRO A 191 -0.21 -1.22 25.56
C PRO A 191 -1.52 -0.49 25.22
N TYR A 192 -1.43 0.74 24.72
CA TYR A 192 -2.56 1.58 24.31
C TYR A 192 -2.92 1.45 22.82
N LEU A 193 -2.10 0.80 21.97
CA LEU A 193 -2.34 0.68 20.52
C LEU A 193 -2.74 -0.74 20.08
N PHE A 194 -2.25 -1.78 20.78
CA PHE A 194 -2.56 -3.17 20.49
C PHE A 194 -2.82 -3.97 21.77
N ALA A 195 -3.89 -4.75 21.77
CA ALA A 195 -4.11 -5.75 22.81
C ALA A 195 -3.08 -6.89 22.69
N ALA A 196 -2.73 -7.54 23.81
CA ALA A 196 -1.77 -8.65 23.82
C ALA A 196 -2.13 -9.77 22.82
N ARG A 197 -3.42 -10.07 22.67
CA ARG A 197 -3.95 -11.02 21.69
C ARG A 197 -3.67 -10.59 20.25
N GLU A 198 -3.81 -9.31 19.92
CA GLU A 198 -3.55 -8.78 18.56
C GLU A 198 -2.07 -8.94 18.21
N MET A 199 -1.18 -8.70 19.19
CA MET A 199 0.27 -8.85 19.03
C MET A 199 0.68 -10.29 18.70
N GLU A 200 0.08 -11.29 19.35
CA GLU A 200 0.33 -12.71 19.05
C GLU A 200 -0.08 -13.06 17.62
N VAL A 201 -1.24 -12.58 17.17
CA VAL A 201 -1.75 -12.83 15.83
C VAL A 201 -0.87 -12.15 14.76
N LEU A 202 -0.46 -10.90 15.00
CA LEU A 202 0.46 -10.16 14.13
C LEU A 202 1.82 -10.85 14.04
N HIS A 203 2.35 -11.29 15.18
CA HIS A 203 3.65 -11.95 15.22
C HIS A 203 3.68 -13.23 14.39
N ALA A 204 2.62 -14.04 14.48
CA ALA A 204 2.49 -15.28 13.71
C ALA A 204 2.46 -15.04 12.19
N ARG A 205 2.09 -13.84 11.74
CA ARG A 205 1.94 -13.46 10.33
C ARG A 205 3.02 -12.50 9.83
N TYR A 206 3.96 -12.13 10.68
CA TYR A 206 4.98 -11.11 10.41
C TYR A 206 5.67 -11.31 9.06
N ALA A 207 6.27 -12.48 8.81
CA ALA A 207 7.07 -12.70 7.61
C ALA A 207 6.26 -12.47 6.32
N LYS A 208 4.99 -12.90 6.31
CA LYS A 208 4.12 -12.73 5.14
C LYS A 208 3.66 -11.28 4.98
N LEU A 209 3.34 -10.60 6.08
CA LEU A 209 2.95 -9.19 6.06
C LEU A 209 4.13 -8.29 5.66
N ALA A 210 5.33 -8.55 6.16
CA ALA A 210 6.55 -7.86 5.78
C ALA A 210 6.86 -8.00 4.29
N GLU A 211 6.70 -9.21 3.73
CA GLU A 211 6.87 -9.42 2.29
C GLU A 211 5.82 -8.67 1.46
N LEU A 212 4.56 -8.66 1.89
CA LEU A 212 3.48 -7.98 1.17
C LEU A 212 3.56 -6.45 1.27
N LEU A 213 4.23 -5.91 2.29
CA LEU A 213 4.37 -4.47 2.52
C LEU A 213 5.81 -3.98 2.31
N LYS A 214 6.67 -4.81 1.70
CA LYS A 214 8.10 -4.53 1.58
C LYS A 214 8.39 -3.18 0.91
N GLU A 215 7.77 -2.91 -0.24
CA GLU A 215 7.98 -1.67 -0.99
C GLU A 215 7.57 -0.42 -0.18
N GLU A 216 6.48 -0.51 0.58
CA GLU A 216 6.04 0.58 1.45
C GLU A 216 6.94 0.77 2.66
N LEU A 217 7.45 -0.32 3.23
CA LEU A 217 8.40 -0.27 4.33
C LEU A 217 9.72 0.35 3.87
N GLU A 218 10.25 -0.05 2.72
CA GLU A 218 11.49 0.50 2.14
C GLU A 218 11.34 2.00 1.81
N ALA A 219 10.18 2.43 1.30
CA ALA A 219 9.91 3.85 1.05
C ALA A 219 9.88 4.69 2.34
N GLN A 220 9.50 4.10 3.49
CA GLN A 220 9.39 4.79 4.78
C GLN A 220 10.61 4.61 5.70
N GLU A 221 11.43 3.57 5.50
CA GLU A 221 12.61 3.28 6.32
C GLU A 221 13.72 4.33 6.17
N LEU A 222 13.70 5.14 5.11
CA LEU A 222 14.59 6.29 4.93
C LEU A 222 14.47 7.37 6.02
N GLU A 223 13.42 7.36 6.85
CA GLU A 223 13.15 8.43 7.82
C GLU A 223 13.31 8.06 9.30
N PHE A 224 13.42 6.77 9.70
CA PHE A 224 13.02 6.40 11.07
C PHE A 224 13.94 5.50 11.91
N CYS A 225 14.89 4.74 11.36
CA CYS A 225 15.86 4.00 12.19
C CYS A 225 17.16 4.81 12.47
N GLY A 226 17.08 6.15 12.42
CA GLY A 226 18.17 7.10 12.70
C GLY A 226 18.19 7.59 14.14
#